data_AF-A0A075LU02-F1
#
_entry.id   AF-A0A075LU02-F1
#
_cell.length_a   1.000
_cell.length_b   1.000
_cell.length_c   1.000
_cell.angle_alpha   90.00
_cell.angle_beta   90.00
_cell.angle_gamma   90.00
#
_symmetry.space_group_name_H-M   'P 1'
#
loop_
_entity.id
_entity.type
_entity.pdbx_description
1 polymer ?
#
loop_
_entity_poly.entity_id
_entity_poly.type
_entity_poly.pdbx_seq_one_letter_code
_entity_poly.pdbx_strand_id
1 'polypeptide(L)'
;MRLKPILLTFFILMGLYFLGMGVLSLGDTPTSVGFGIIGLVHILIALGIFFGKELSLQAGTYITLLDLIFGIIWVIVSFEPASASLTFLAAITLVIITSDEARREILY
;
A
#
# COMPACT_ATOMS: atom_id res chain seq x y z
N MET A 1 10.76 -1.05 18.02
CA MET A 1 9.42 -1.59 17.66
C MET A 1 9.64 -2.57 16.52
N ARG A 2 8.83 -3.62 16.40
CA ARG A 2 8.91 -4.54 15.25
C ARG A 2 8.35 -3.84 14.00
N LEU A 3 9.12 -3.76 12.93
CA LEU A 3 8.76 -3.07 11.69
C LEU A 3 7.89 -3.94 10.78
N LYS A 4 8.05 -5.28 10.83
CA LYS A 4 7.25 -6.21 10.03
C LYS A 4 5.73 -6.06 10.29
N PRO A 5 5.24 -6.00 11.53
CA PRO A 5 3.82 -5.77 11.80
C PRO A 5 3.30 -4.43 11.29
N ILE A 6 4.13 -3.38 11.28
CA ILE A 6 3.74 -2.05 10.79
C ILE A 6 3.52 -2.11 9.28
N LEU A 7 4.46 -2.70 8.54
CA LEU A 7 4.34 -2.90 7.09
C LEU A 7 3.14 -3.78 6.74
N LEU A 8 2.94 -4.88 7.47
CA LEU A 8 1.76 -5.74 7.28
C LEU A 8 0.46 -4.96 7.50
N THR A 9 0.39 -4.17 8.56
CA THR A 9 -0.80 -3.36 8.87
C THR A 9 -1.07 -2.36 7.75
N PHE A 10 -0.05 -1.65 7.25
CA PHE A 10 -0.19 -0.72 6.14
C PHE A 10 -0.77 -1.41 4.90
N PHE A 11 -0.13 -2.48 4.41
CA PHE A 11 -0.59 -3.14 3.19
C PHE A 11 -1.98 -3.79 3.35
N ILE A 12 -2.31 -4.32 4.53
CA ILE A 12 -3.65 -4.85 4.80
C ILE A 12 -4.69 -3.71 4.78
N LEU A 13 -4.44 -2.59 5.45
CA LEU A 13 -5.36 -1.46 5.49
C LEU A 13 -5.56 -0.86 4.10
N MET A 14 -4.49 -0.71 3.31
CA MET A 14 -4.57 -0.26 1.92
C MET A 14 -5.36 -1.23 1.04
N GLY A 15 -5.11 -2.53 1.20
CA GLY A 15 -5.85 -3.57 0.50
C GLY A 15 -7.34 -3.52 0.81
N LEU A 16 -7.71 -3.46 2.10
CA LEU A 16 -9.10 -3.36 2.54
C LEU A 16 -9.76 -2.05 2.09
N TYR A 17 -9.04 -0.93 2.13
CA TYR A 17 -9.54 0.36 1.67
C TYR A 17 -9.93 0.30 0.19
N PHE A 18 -9.02 -0.14 -0.67
CA PHE A 18 -9.30 -0.21 -2.11
C PHE A 18 -10.31 -1.29 -2.47
N LEU A 19 -10.30 -2.45 -1.81
CA LEU A 19 -11.37 -3.44 -1.99
C LEU A 19 -12.74 -2.87 -1.59
N GLY A 20 -12.80 -2.13 -0.48
CA GLY A 20 -14.00 -1.43 -0.04
C GLY A 20 -14.49 -0.40 -1.06
N MET A 21 -13.58 0.42 -1.61
CA MET A 21 -13.89 1.35 -2.70
C MET A 21 -14.41 0.60 -3.94
N GLY A 22 -13.80 -0.53 -4.29
CA GLY A 22 -14.27 -1.38 -5.39
C GLY A 22 -15.71 -1.87 -5.20
N VAL A 23 -16.07 -2.29 -3.98
CA VAL A 23 -17.45 -2.70 -3.62
C VAL A 23 -18.41 -1.51 -3.68
N LEU A 24 -18.02 -0.34 -3.21
CA LEU A 24 -18.85 0.88 -3.27
C LEU A 24 -19.05 1.36 -4.71
N SER A 25 -18.13 1.04 -5.61
CA SER A 25 -18.17 1.41 -7.02
C SER A 25 -18.80 0.36 -7.94
N LEU A 26 -19.53 -0.65 -7.44
CA LEU A 26 -20.13 -1.71 -8.28
C LEU A 26 -21.05 -1.20 -9.40
N GLY A 27 -21.61 0.01 -9.26
CA GLY A 27 -22.40 0.68 -10.30
C GLY A 27 -21.59 1.17 -11.50
N ASP A 28 -20.26 1.22 -11.39
CA ASP A 28 -19.31 1.58 -12.44
C ASP A 28 -18.21 0.51 -12.55
N THR A 29 -18.46 -0.48 -13.41
CA THR A 29 -17.63 -1.70 -13.49
C THR A 29 -16.14 -1.43 -13.72
N PRO A 30 -15.72 -0.55 -14.66
CA PRO A 30 -14.31 -0.19 -14.81
C PRO A 30 -13.65 0.30 -13.52
N THR A 31 -14.31 1.21 -12.79
CA THR A 31 -13.80 1.78 -11.53
C THR A 31 -13.74 0.72 -10.44
N SER A 32 -14.80 -0.09 -10.31
CA SER A 32 -14.84 -1.21 -9.36
C SER A 32 -13.70 -2.21 -9.57
N VAL A 33 -13.46 -2.60 -10.83
CA VAL A 33 -12.38 -3.53 -11.20
C VAL A 33 -11.01 -2.90 -10.92
N GLY A 34 -10.82 -1.63 -11.27
CA GLY A 34 -9.57 -0.92 -11.01
C GLY A 34 -9.20 -0.93 -9.53
N PHE A 35 -10.13 -0.52 -8.66
CA PHE A 35 -9.92 -0.57 -7.21
C PHE A 35 -9.73 -2.01 -6.68
N GLY A 36 -10.47 -2.97 -7.23
CA GLY A 36 -10.31 -4.38 -6.91
C GLY A 36 -8.88 -4.89 -7.16
N ILE A 37 -8.31 -4.57 -8.33
CA ILE A 37 -6.93 -4.94 -8.69
C ILE A 37 -5.93 -4.30 -7.73
N ILE A 38 -6.07 -2.99 -7.46
CA ILE A 38 -5.16 -2.27 -6.56
C ILE A 38 -5.19 -2.89 -5.16
N GLY A 39 -6.40 -3.16 -4.64
CA GLY A 39 -6.57 -3.79 -3.34
C GLY A 39 -5.93 -5.17 -3.26
N LEU A 40 -6.10 -6.00 -4.29
CA LEU A 40 -5.48 -7.33 -4.35
C LEU A 40 -3.96 -7.27 -4.38
N VAL A 41 -3.36 -6.32 -5.13
CA VAL A 41 -1.89 -6.15 -5.17
C VAL A 41 -1.35 -5.87 -3.76
N HIS A 42 -2.01 -5.01 -2.99
CA HIS A 42 -1.61 -4.72 -1.61
C HIS A 42 -1.71 -5.94 -0.70
N ILE A 43 -2.80 -6.71 -0.80
CA ILE A 43 -2.95 -7.96 -0.02
C ILE A 43 -1.88 -8.99 -0.40
N LEU A 44 -1.54 -9.13 -1.69
CA LEU A 44 -0.48 -10.03 -2.14
C LEU A 44 0.88 -9.62 -1.59
N ILE A 45 1.18 -8.31 -1.54
CA ILE A 45 2.40 -7.80 -0.90
C ILE A 45 2.41 -8.11 0.59
N ALA A 46 1.31 -7.86 1.30
CA ALA A 46 1.18 -8.19 2.72
C ALA A 46 1.45 -9.68 2.99
N LEU A 47 0.85 -10.58 2.20
CA LEU A 47 1.07 -12.02 2.29
C LEU A 47 2.55 -12.37 2.04
N GLY A 48 3.15 -11.78 1.02
CA GLY A 48 4.56 -12.00 0.72
C GLY A 48 5.51 -11.54 1.83
N ILE A 49 5.24 -10.37 2.43
CA ILE A 49 5.98 -9.88 3.62
C ILE A 49 5.78 -10.83 4.80
N PHE A 50 4.55 -11.34 5.00
CA PHE A 50 4.24 -12.29 6.06
C PHE A 50 5.12 -13.55 5.93
N PHE A 51 5.21 -14.10 4.72
CA PHE A 51 6.02 -15.28 4.38
C PHE A 51 7.51 -15.01 4.15
N GLY A 52 8.00 -13.78 4.38
CA GLY A 52 9.42 -13.44 4.26
C GLY A 52 9.95 -13.50 2.82
N LYS A 53 9.13 -13.15 1.83
CA LYS A 53 9.51 -13.17 0.41
C LYS A 53 10.17 -11.85 0.01
N GLU A 54 11.44 -11.91 -0.41
CA GLU A 54 12.20 -10.75 -0.88
C GLU A 54 11.54 -10.05 -2.09
N LEU A 55 10.96 -10.81 -3.01
CA LEU A 55 10.24 -10.27 -4.16
C LEU A 55 9.11 -9.32 -3.73
N SER A 56 8.41 -9.64 -2.65
CA SER A 56 7.31 -8.82 -2.13
C SER A 56 7.80 -7.57 -1.42
N LEU A 57 9.01 -7.59 -0.87
CA LEU A 57 9.66 -6.39 -0.32
C LEU A 57 10.09 -5.43 -1.43
N GLN A 58 10.63 -5.96 -2.54
CA GLN A 58 10.96 -5.16 -3.72
C GLN A 58 9.69 -4.59 -4.37
N ALA A 59 8.70 -5.45 -4.67
CA ALA A 59 7.43 -5.03 -5.24
C ALA A 59 6.70 -4.04 -4.33
N GLY A 60 6.69 -4.29 -3.01
CA GLY A 60 6.12 -3.39 -2.01
C GLY A 60 6.75 -2.01 -2.03
N THR A 61 8.07 -1.92 -2.19
CA THR A 61 8.78 -0.62 -2.31
C THR A 61 8.27 0.16 -3.52
N TYR A 62 8.17 -0.48 -4.68
CA TYR A 62 7.71 0.19 -5.90
C TYR A 62 6.23 0.57 -5.86
N ILE A 63 5.37 -0.29 -5.28
CA ILE A 63 3.95 0.02 -5.11
C ILE A 63 3.76 1.17 -4.11
N THR A 64 4.48 1.18 -3.00
CA THR A 64 4.39 2.29 -2.04
C THR A 64 4.90 3.60 -2.63
N LEU A 65 5.94 3.56 -3.47
CA LEU A 65 6.40 4.73 -4.22
C LEU A 65 5.32 5.23 -5.19
N LEU A 66 4.63 4.32 -5.86
CA LEU A 66 3.53 4.65 -6.76
C LEU A 66 2.37 5.30 -5.99
N ASP A 67 1.99 4.76 -4.83
CA ASP A 67 0.98 5.35 -3.94
C ASP A 67 1.36 6.76 -3.51
N LEU A 68 2.64 6.99 -3.18
CA LEU A 68 3.15 8.30 -2.82
C LEU A 68 3.00 9.29 -3.98
N ILE A 69 3.38 8.90 -5.19
CA ILE A 69 3.28 9.74 -6.39
C ILE A 69 1.81 10.08 -6.68
N PHE A 70 0.92 9.09 -6.68
CA PHE A 70 -0.51 9.32 -6.91
C PHE A 70 -1.15 10.15 -5.80
N GLY A 71 -0.77 9.91 -4.54
CA GLY A 71 -1.19 10.72 -3.41
C GLY A 71 -0.83 12.19 -3.60
N ILE A 72 0.43 12.49 -3.96
CA ILE A 72 0.89 13.86 -4.23
C ILE A 72 0.09 14.49 -5.38
N ILE A 73 -0.08 13.76 -6.49
CA ILE A 73 -0.85 14.25 -7.65
C ILE A 73 -2.27 14.60 -7.21
N TRP A 74 -2.93 13.73 -6.45
CA TRP A 74 -4.32 13.95 -6.03
C TRP A 74 -4.46 15.09 -5.02
N VAL A 75 -3.50 15.25 -4.10
CA VAL A 75 -3.44 16.40 -3.18
C VAL A 75 -3.33 17.71 -3.96
N ILE A 76 -2.54 17.74 -5.04
CA ILE A 76 -2.40 18.94 -5.89
C ILE A 76 -3.70 19.22 -6.67
N VAL A 77 -4.40 18.18 -7.13
CA VAL A 77 -5.58 18.32 -8.00
C VAL A 77 -6.85 18.70 -7.21
N SER A 78 -7.12 18.06 -6.08
CA SER A 78 -8.40 18.20 -5.36
C SER A 78 -8.27 18.58 -3.88
N PHE A 79 -7.06 18.50 -3.30
CA PHE A 79 -6.78 18.72 -1.88
C PHE A 79 -7.75 18.02 -0.93
N GLU A 80 -7.98 16.72 -1.15
CA GLU A 80 -8.81 15.91 -0.26
C GLU A 80 -8.01 15.40 0.97
N PRO A 81 -8.56 15.50 2.20
CA PRO A 81 -7.89 15.01 3.41
C PRO A 81 -7.49 13.53 3.35
N ALA A 82 -8.28 12.70 2.67
CA ALA A 82 -7.98 11.29 2.45
C ALA A 82 -6.68 11.11 1.65
N SER A 83 -6.52 11.91 0.59
CA SER A 83 -5.35 11.87 -0.29
C SER A 83 -4.09 12.36 0.41
N ALA A 84 -4.19 13.41 1.23
CA ALA A 84 -3.08 13.85 2.07
C ALA A 84 -2.65 12.75 3.06
N SER A 85 -3.62 12.11 3.70
CA SER A 85 -3.36 11.02 4.66
C SER A 85 -2.68 9.83 3.99
N LEU A 86 -3.17 9.40 2.81
CA LEU A 86 -2.56 8.33 2.01
C LEU A 86 -1.13 8.68 1.60
N THR A 87 -0.90 9.91 1.18
CA THR A 87 0.44 10.42 0.82
C THR A 87 1.42 10.29 1.99
N PHE A 88 1.01 10.74 3.19
CA PHE A 88 1.84 10.63 4.39
C PHE A 88 2.10 9.18 4.80
N LEU A 89 1.07 8.33 4.76
CA LEU A 89 1.20 6.91 5.08
C LEU A 89 2.13 6.19 4.10
N ALA A 90 2.01 6.48 2.80
CA ALA A 90 2.90 5.94 1.78
C ALA A 90 4.34 6.42 1.99
N ALA A 91 4.56 7.71 2.30
CA ALA A 91 5.89 8.24 2.56
C ALA A 91 6.57 7.54 3.75
N ILE A 92 5.86 7.40 4.88
CA ILE A 92 6.38 6.74 6.08
C ILE A 92 6.66 5.26 5.79
N THR A 93 5.73 4.58 5.12
CA THR A 93 5.91 3.16 4.75
C THR A 93 7.10 2.98 3.83
N LEU A 94 7.31 3.90 2.88
CA LEU A 94 8.45 3.86 1.96
C LEU A 94 9.78 3.94 2.71
N VAL A 95 9.87 4.81 3.72
CA VAL A 95 11.05 4.89 4.60
C VAL A 95 11.25 3.59 5.38
N ILE A 96 10.17 3.00 5.91
CA ILE A 96 10.26 1.77 6.70
C ILE A 96 10.67 0.58 5.82
N ILE A 97 10.01 0.36 4.69
CA ILE A 97 10.24 -0.81 3.82
C ILE A 97 11.62 -0.80 3.17
N THR A 98 12.22 0.38 2.98
CA THR A 98 13.58 0.53 2.45
C THR A 98 14.67 0.45 3.53
N SER A 99 14.30 0.37 4.82
CA SER A 99 15.27 0.27 5.90
C SER A 99 15.91 -1.12 5.98
N ASP A 100 17.20 -1.15 6.29
CA ASP A 100 17.94 -2.41 6.54
C ASP A 100 17.32 -3.22 7.69
N GLU A 101 16.75 -2.54 8.69
CA GLU A 101 16.08 -3.17 9.83
C GLU A 101 14.84 -3.94 9.39
N ALA A 102 13.98 -3.35 8.55
CA ALA A 102 12.81 -4.03 8.02
C ALA A 102 13.21 -5.20 7.12
N ARG A 103 14.23 -5.03 6.27
CA ARG A 103 14.75 -6.11 5.42
C ARG A 103 15.26 -7.28 6.25
N ARG A 104 16.00 -7.01 7.34
CA ARG A 104 16.48 -8.06 8.24
C ARG A 104 15.33 -8.79 8.93
N GLU A 105 14.37 -8.06 9.48
CA GLU A 105 13.23 -8.64 10.22
C GLU A 105 12.28 -9.47 9.33
N ILE A 106 12.21 -9.17 8.03
CA ILE A 106 11.35 -9.90 7.10
C ILE A 106 12.02 -11.17 6.58
N LEU A 107 13.34 -11.12 6.30
CA LEU A 107 14.06 -12.20 5.62
C LEU A 107 14.73 -13.21 6.57
N TYR A 108 14.94 -12.85 7.83
CA TYR A 108 15.67 -13.65 8.83
C TYR A 108 14.89 -13.75 10.14
#